data_AF-A0A5D6Y6H5-F1
#
_entry.id   AF-A0A5D6Y6H5-F1
#
_cell.length_a   1.000
_cell.length_b   1.000
_cell.length_c   1.000
_cell.angle_alpha   90.00
_cell.angle_beta   90.00
_cell.angle_gamma   90.00
#
_symmetry.space_group_name_H-M   'P 1'
#
loop_
_entity.id
_entity.type
_entity.pdbx_description
1 polymer ?
#
loop_
_entity_poly.entity_id
_entity_poly.type
_entity_poly.pdbx_seq_one_letter_code
_entity_poly.pdbx_strand_id
1 'polypeptide(L)'
;MEFLVHNISHSDLIVELSWVRDDPSASAGEHVPLSLLGRPKFSLFQQTGHAILEALAAADARGARLSSACEDGGPAPVGFQLSASPIAVSSLHDFQIRGGSETFELIARHWKRVAITAVYFPLVALLLPKWRHVLREFKSERSRQLLYLISGAGIPRNEAHAVHGNSTESTARLLALFVQLNYPQMDVIQVHSGSNIFRFDDNVQFMTRELRPRLEAHREALVDRFGDAWKAHFHVTIAYTDGPPARLSALNASLRMYRPSYLHLWQLKTFWHERRLSMGDVDFHSFENIEASPCVAASDADALTQALVHEMRVFRDQFLRAEGDGEVGAFWLRKSRKPVLAVLLVEKQDACGATRLVVHRGMNCEVSMPTGSLCAERNAIGSALASDPTLKRRAMKMIGVLSLNLGATPAAAAVATATSVATTTTTTSKTTAAETAASREPLASPHAMFAGIPRVGALELSTTTETTVVTAATTAAAVAGVNSDDSVDGEDGGSDGATTAVASAVASGLAHAATTAATQTAQEAAAAAAAPSSPKRRRLHTQNANYQSPRKPKRPRTFSVDDTAVETALALADNGRDRNPLAPCGACKEWLVKIAEANPAFRVVTFENSRCRSVYVSQIM
;
A
#
# COMPACT_ATOMS: atom_id res chain seq x y z
N MET A 1 -16.97 5.81 7.20
CA MET A 1 -16.88 4.60 8.03
C MET A 1 -15.47 4.11 7.87
N GLU A 2 -14.78 3.93 8.97
CA GLU A 2 -13.39 3.49 9.03
C GLU A 2 -13.40 2.07 9.59
N PHE A 3 -12.88 1.12 8.84
CA PHE A 3 -12.81 -0.28 9.24
C PHE A 3 -11.36 -0.63 9.55
N LEU A 4 -11.07 -1.17 10.73
CA LEU A 4 -9.81 -1.84 11.01
C LEU A 4 -10.07 -3.34 11.08
N VAL A 5 -9.36 -4.11 10.25
CA VAL A 5 -9.49 -5.56 10.19
C VAL A 5 -8.24 -6.18 10.79
N HIS A 6 -8.39 -6.80 11.96
CA HIS A 6 -7.31 -7.41 12.73
C HIS A 6 -7.46 -8.93 12.75
N ASN A 7 -6.38 -9.64 12.40
CA ASN A 7 -6.31 -11.08 12.50
C ASN A 7 -5.61 -11.48 13.80
N ILE A 8 -6.35 -12.11 14.72
CA ILE A 8 -5.83 -12.48 16.03
C ILE A 8 -4.95 -13.72 15.94
N SER A 9 -3.77 -13.61 16.51
CA SER A 9 -2.74 -14.64 16.62
C SER A 9 -2.50 -15.06 18.08
N HIS A 10 -1.58 -15.98 18.31
CA HIS A 10 -1.10 -16.30 19.67
C HIS A 10 -0.11 -15.26 20.23
N SER A 11 0.36 -14.31 19.42
CA SER A 11 1.16 -13.17 19.90
C SER A 11 0.31 -12.02 20.48
N ASP A 12 -1.00 -12.02 20.26
CA ASP A 12 -1.93 -11.03 20.83
C ASP A 12 -2.13 -11.18 22.34
N LEU A 13 -1.84 -12.36 22.91
CA LEU A 13 -2.05 -12.65 24.33
C LEU A 13 -0.70 -12.96 25.00
N ILE A 14 -0.31 -12.11 25.95
CA ILE A 14 0.81 -12.35 26.85
C ILE A 14 0.28 -12.28 28.29
N VAL A 15 0.74 -13.16 29.17
CA VAL A 15 0.37 -13.17 30.58
C VAL A 15 1.56 -12.78 31.46
N GLU A 16 1.30 -12.15 32.60
CA GLU A 16 2.25 -12.13 33.71
C GLU A 16 2.00 -13.33 34.61
N LEU A 17 3.02 -14.15 34.79
CA LEU A 17 3.07 -15.18 35.80
C LEU A 17 3.80 -14.58 37.02
N SER A 18 3.23 -14.72 38.22
CA SER A 18 3.88 -14.28 39.46
C SER A 18 3.97 -15.41 40.47
N TRP A 19 5.00 -15.36 41.31
CA TRP A 19 5.09 -16.18 42.52
C TRP A 19 4.11 -15.67 43.57
N VAL A 20 3.09 -16.46 43.87
CA VAL A 20 2.16 -16.20 44.98
C VAL A 20 2.81 -16.70 46.27
N ARG A 21 2.95 -15.82 47.26
CA ARG A 21 3.69 -16.10 48.50
C ARG A 21 2.75 -15.97 49.69
N ASP A 22 2.86 -16.91 50.62
CA ASP A 22 2.07 -16.89 51.86
C ASP A 22 2.59 -15.83 52.84
N ASP A 23 3.88 -15.49 52.75
CA ASP A 23 4.52 -14.36 53.43
C ASP A 23 5.23 -13.47 52.39
N PRO A 24 4.80 -12.21 52.20
CA PRO A 24 5.46 -11.26 51.30
C PRO A 24 6.76 -10.67 51.87
N SER A 25 7.01 -10.80 53.18
CA SER A 25 8.14 -10.16 53.88
C SER A 25 9.44 -10.96 53.86
N ALA A 26 9.36 -12.29 53.78
CA ALA A 26 10.55 -13.12 53.57
C ALA A 26 11.26 -12.67 52.27
N SER A 27 12.58 -12.52 52.27
CA SER A 27 13.29 -12.18 51.03
C SER A 27 13.23 -13.36 50.03
N ALA A 28 12.92 -13.07 48.77
CA ALA A 28 13.43 -13.91 47.70
C ALA A 28 14.96 -13.77 47.72
N GLY A 29 15.72 -14.86 47.54
CA GLY A 29 17.17 -14.76 47.36
C GLY A 29 17.48 -13.84 46.17
N GLU A 30 18.61 -13.13 46.21
CA GLU A 30 18.95 -11.92 45.42
C GLU A 30 18.79 -12.00 43.88
N HIS A 31 18.48 -13.17 43.32
CA HIS A 31 18.37 -13.41 41.88
C HIS A 31 17.07 -14.09 41.41
N VAL A 32 16.11 -14.43 42.30
CA VAL A 32 14.86 -15.06 41.86
C VAL A 32 13.83 -14.00 41.45
N PRO A 33 13.35 -13.96 40.20
CA PRO A 33 12.34 -12.99 39.78
C PRO A 33 11.01 -13.23 40.50
N LEU A 34 10.27 -12.15 40.79
CA LEU A 34 8.94 -12.22 41.40
C LEU A 34 7.82 -12.38 40.37
N SER A 35 8.03 -11.87 39.15
CA SER A 35 7.13 -12.08 38.02
C SER A 35 7.86 -12.15 36.67
N LEU A 36 7.26 -12.85 35.71
CA LEU A 36 7.80 -13.08 34.38
C LEU A 36 6.68 -13.05 33.34
N LEU A 37 7.04 -12.70 32.10
CA LEU A 37 6.11 -12.85 30.97
C LEU A 37 6.05 -14.31 30.53
N GLY A 38 4.83 -14.78 30.29
CA GLY A 38 4.53 -16.07 29.69
C GLY A 38 3.61 -15.92 28.47
N ARG A 39 3.62 -16.91 27.59
CA ARG A 39 2.56 -17.13 26.59
C ARG A 39 1.99 -18.53 26.79
N PRO A 40 0.65 -18.72 26.80
CA PRO A 40 0.08 -20.06 26.87
C PRO A 40 0.59 -20.92 25.71
N LYS A 41 0.87 -22.21 25.96
CA LYS A 41 1.18 -23.15 24.87
C LYS A 41 -0.01 -23.27 23.93
N PHE A 42 0.31 -23.60 22.67
CA PHE A 42 -0.63 -23.69 21.56
C PHE A 42 -1.90 -24.50 21.89
N SER A 43 -1.81 -25.62 22.60
CA SER A 43 -2.96 -26.46 22.96
C SER A 43 -3.83 -25.94 24.13
N LEU A 44 -3.36 -24.94 24.87
CA LEU A 44 -4.00 -24.43 26.10
C LEU A 44 -4.52 -22.99 25.95
N PHE A 45 -4.29 -22.36 24.79
CA PHE A 45 -4.57 -20.95 24.53
C PHE A 45 -6.04 -20.56 24.76
N GLN A 46 -6.98 -21.36 24.25
CA GLN A 46 -8.43 -21.16 24.44
C GLN A 46 -8.85 -21.36 25.90
N GLN A 47 -8.25 -22.33 26.61
CA GLN A 47 -8.54 -22.59 28.03
C GLN A 47 -8.05 -21.45 28.92
N THR A 48 -6.81 -21.00 28.72
CA THR A 48 -6.27 -19.85 29.46
C THR A 48 -7.07 -18.59 29.17
N GLY A 49 -7.48 -18.36 27.92
CA GLY A 49 -8.35 -17.24 27.56
C GLY A 49 -9.71 -17.26 28.27
N HIS A 50 -10.33 -18.44 28.45
CA HIS A 50 -11.58 -18.57 29.22
C HIS A 50 -11.37 -18.26 30.71
N ALA A 51 -10.33 -18.81 31.35
CA ALA A 51 -10.05 -18.54 32.76
C ALA A 51 -9.82 -17.03 33.02
N ILE A 52 -9.19 -16.31 32.08
CA ILE A 52 -9.03 -14.85 32.15
C ILE A 52 -10.37 -14.12 32.00
N LEU A 53 -11.27 -14.56 31.11
CA LEU A 53 -12.62 -13.99 31.00
C LEU A 53 -13.44 -14.18 32.28
N GLU A 54 -13.37 -15.36 32.89
CA GLU A 54 -14.07 -15.68 34.14
C GLU A 54 -13.55 -14.84 35.32
N ALA A 55 -12.23 -14.71 35.47
CA ALA A 55 -11.62 -13.85 36.49
C ALA A 55 -12.00 -12.37 36.32
N LEU A 56 -12.05 -11.86 35.07
CA LEU A 56 -12.47 -10.49 34.76
C LEU A 56 -13.97 -10.25 34.99
N ALA A 57 -14.81 -11.28 34.80
CA ALA A 57 -16.23 -11.21 35.12
C ALA A 57 -16.45 -11.16 36.65
N ALA A 58 -15.63 -11.87 37.43
CA ALA A 58 -15.70 -11.87 38.90
C ALA A 58 -15.18 -10.56 39.54
N ALA A 59 -14.18 -9.90 38.93
CA ALA A 59 -13.45 -8.78 39.55
C ALA A 59 -13.87 -7.35 39.13
N ASP A 60 -14.96 -7.19 38.34
CA ASP A 60 -15.29 -6.00 37.53
C ASP A 60 -14.10 -5.49 36.69
N ALA A 61 -14.08 -5.90 35.42
CA ALA A 61 -13.08 -5.50 34.43
C ALA A 61 -12.81 -3.98 34.31
N ARG A 62 -13.69 -3.10 34.81
CA ARG A 62 -13.43 -1.64 34.87
C ARG A 62 -12.34 -1.26 35.87
N GLY A 63 -12.25 -1.95 37.01
CA GLY A 63 -11.20 -1.74 38.02
C GLY A 63 -9.87 -2.37 37.62
N ALA A 64 -9.93 -3.43 36.81
CA ALA A 64 -8.79 -4.24 36.38
C ALA A 64 -7.94 -3.62 35.25
N ARG A 65 -7.96 -2.30 34.97
CA ARG A 65 -7.23 -1.74 33.81
C ARG A 65 -5.72 -1.65 34.06
N LEU A 66 -4.93 -2.15 33.12
CA LEU A 66 -3.47 -2.05 33.15
C LEU A 66 -2.96 -1.13 32.04
N SER A 67 -2.03 -0.25 32.38
CA SER A 67 -1.34 0.66 31.45
C SER A 67 0.18 0.50 31.56
N SER A 68 0.88 0.67 30.45
CA SER A 68 2.35 0.72 30.41
C SER A 68 2.84 2.06 29.86
N ALA A 69 4.10 2.40 30.12
CA ALA A 69 4.76 3.52 29.47
C ALA A 69 4.93 3.23 27.97
N CYS A 70 4.67 4.25 27.15
CA CYS A 70 4.95 4.26 25.73
C CYS A 70 6.12 5.21 25.47
N GLU A 71 7.09 4.84 24.64
CA GLU A 71 8.28 5.68 24.43
C GLU A 71 7.93 7.03 23.77
N ASP A 72 6.87 7.04 22.96
CA ASP A 72 6.39 8.22 22.24
C ASP A 72 5.31 9.04 22.99
N GLY A 73 5.06 8.78 24.29
CA GLY A 73 4.06 9.56 25.03
C GLY A 73 3.69 9.09 26.43
N GLY A 74 2.49 9.49 26.87
CA GLY A 74 1.94 9.13 28.17
C GLY A 74 1.55 7.64 28.30
N PRO A 75 1.11 7.20 29.49
CA PRO A 75 0.74 5.81 29.72
C PRO A 75 -0.39 5.35 28.79
N ALA A 76 -0.17 4.24 28.10
CA ALA A 76 -1.11 3.63 27.17
C ALA A 76 -1.76 2.38 27.81
N PRO A 77 -3.07 2.14 27.63
CA PRO A 77 -3.71 0.92 28.10
C PRO A 77 -3.10 -0.28 27.37
N VAL A 78 -2.67 -1.29 28.12
CA VAL A 78 -1.94 -2.45 27.59
C VAL A 78 -2.65 -3.78 27.88
N GLY A 79 -3.56 -3.82 28.85
CA GLY A 79 -4.35 -5.02 29.13
C GLY A 79 -5.09 -4.95 30.46
N PHE A 80 -5.07 -6.04 31.23
CA PHE A 80 -5.76 -6.14 32.51
C PHE A 80 -4.88 -6.64 33.67
N GLN A 81 -5.14 -6.11 34.86
CA GLN A 81 -4.57 -6.51 36.13
C GLN A 81 -5.52 -7.48 36.85
N LEU A 82 -5.03 -8.66 37.19
CA LEU A 82 -5.78 -9.74 37.81
C LEU A 82 -5.37 -9.99 39.27
N SER A 83 -4.55 -9.15 39.89
CA SER A 83 -4.06 -9.36 41.27
C SER A 83 -5.16 -9.42 42.35
N ALA A 84 -6.37 -8.93 42.07
CA ALA A 84 -7.55 -9.09 42.94
C ALA A 84 -8.25 -10.46 42.79
N SER A 85 -8.05 -11.16 41.67
CA SER A 85 -8.58 -12.49 41.38
C SER A 85 -7.55 -13.30 40.56
N PRO A 86 -6.40 -13.65 41.17
CA PRO A 86 -5.28 -14.26 40.45
C PRO A 86 -5.61 -15.71 40.06
N ILE A 87 -5.32 -16.09 38.82
CA ILE A 87 -5.69 -17.40 38.28
C ILE A 87 -4.57 -18.40 38.59
N ALA A 88 -4.84 -19.40 39.42
CA ALA A 88 -3.86 -20.42 39.77
C ALA A 88 -3.35 -21.18 38.53
N VAL A 89 -2.04 -21.38 38.46
CA VAL A 89 -1.36 -22.11 37.38
C VAL A 89 -0.93 -23.48 37.89
N SER A 90 -1.46 -24.53 37.26
CA SER A 90 -1.16 -25.92 37.64
C SER A 90 0.25 -26.36 37.27
N SER A 91 0.78 -25.92 36.12
CA SER A 91 2.13 -26.26 35.65
C SER A 91 2.78 -25.09 34.92
N LEU A 92 4.04 -24.79 35.26
CA LEU A 92 4.85 -23.83 34.50
C LEU A 92 5.13 -24.33 33.07
N HIS A 93 5.13 -25.64 32.84
CA HIS A 93 5.29 -26.21 31.50
C HIS A 93 4.13 -25.89 30.56
N ASP A 94 3.00 -25.38 31.05
CA ASP A 94 1.85 -24.97 30.22
C ASP A 94 2.13 -23.67 29.46
N PHE A 95 3.22 -22.97 29.78
CA PHE A 95 3.60 -21.68 29.22
C PHE A 95 4.96 -21.73 28.53
N GLN A 96 5.11 -20.93 27.47
CA GLN A 96 6.41 -20.49 26.98
C GLN A 96 6.85 -19.31 27.84
N ILE A 97 7.97 -19.45 28.56
CA ILE A 97 8.40 -18.49 29.59
C ILE A 97 9.55 -17.63 29.08
N ARG A 98 9.52 -16.34 29.42
CA ARG A 98 10.60 -15.38 29.13
C ARG A 98 11.87 -15.72 29.93
N GLY A 99 13.02 -15.73 29.25
CA GLY A 99 14.34 -15.94 29.87
C GLY A 99 14.98 -17.32 29.62
N GLY A 100 14.34 -18.19 28.83
CA GLY A 100 14.93 -19.46 28.40
C GLY A 100 14.98 -20.53 29.51
N SER A 101 15.71 -21.61 29.25
CA SER A 101 15.75 -22.80 30.12
C SER A 101 16.31 -22.52 31.51
N GLU A 102 17.37 -21.71 31.62
CA GLU A 102 17.97 -21.35 32.91
C GLU A 102 16.97 -20.61 33.82
N THR A 103 16.25 -19.64 33.25
CA THR A 103 15.19 -18.92 33.98
C THR A 103 14.05 -19.87 34.35
N PHE A 104 13.66 -20.77 33.44
CA PHE A 104 12.63 -21.78 33.70
C PHE A 104 13.01 -22.70 34.87
N GLU A 105 14.24 -23.23 34.89
CA GLU A 105 14.72 -24.08 35.98
C GLU A 105 14.79 -23.33 37.31
N LEU A 106 15.28 -22.08 37.30
CA LEU A 106 15.33 -21.25 38.50
C LEU A 106 13.93 -21.07 39.11
N ILE A 107 12.94 -20.66 38.32
CA ILE A 107 11.57 -20.49 38.84
C ILE A 107 10.93 -21.84 39.21
N ALA A 108 11.15 -22.92 38.45
CA ALA A 108 10.59 -24.23 38.77
C ALA A 108 11.10 -24.78 40.11
N ARG A 109 12.34 -24.44 40.51
CA ARG A 109 12.91 -24.78 41.82
C ARG A 109 12.36 -23.94 42.98
N HIS A 110 11.96 -22.68 42.74
CA HIS A 110 11.60 -21.73 43.81
C HIS A 110 10.11 -21.36 43.90
N TRP A 111 9.40 -21.25 42.78
CA TRP A 111 8.01 -20.78 42.73
C TRP A 111 7.01 -21.90 43.10
N LYS A 112 6.79 -22.10 44.40
CA LYS A 112 5.87 -23.15 44.91
C LYS A 112 4.40 -22.96 44.54
N ARG A 113 3.94 -21.72 44.36
CA ARG A 113 2.57 -21.36 43.96
C ARG A 113 2.66 -20.29 42.88
N VAL A 114 2.07 -20.55 41.72
CA VAL A 114 2.12 -19.64 40.57
C VAL A 114 0.70 -19.23 40.21
N ALA A 115 0.52 -17.97 39.83
CA ALA A 115 -0.73 -17.50 39.27
C ALA A 115 -0.51 -16.51 38.12
N ILE A 116 -1.50 -16.43 37.23
CA ILE A 116 -1.62 -15.32 36.29
C ILE A 116 -2.15 -14.11 37.06
N THR A 117 -1.37 -13.03 37.10
CA THR A 117 -1.66 -11.80 37.85
C THR A 117 -1.90 -10.59 36.95
N ALA A 118 -1.55 -10.68 35.66
CA ALA A 118 -1.90 -9.70 34.64
C ALA A 118 -1.95 -10.35 33.25
N VAL A 119 -2.58 -9.66 32.31
CA VAL A 119 -2.67 -10.02 30.89
C VAL A 119 -2.43 -8.78 30.04
N TYR A 120 -1.73 -8.94 28.92
CA TYR A 120 -1.30 -7.89 28.01
C TYR A 120 -1.70 -8.20 26.57
N PHE A 121 -2.08 -7.16 25.83
CA PHE A 121 -2.48 -7.18 24.43
C PHE A 121 -1.58 -6.28 23.58
N PRO A 122 -0.26 -6.54 23.51
CA PRO A 122 0.72 -5.57 23.01
C PRO A 122 0.46 -5.12 21.57
N LEU A 123 -0.01 -6.03 20.70
CA LEU A 123 -0.25 -5.71 19.28
C LEU A 123 -1.40 -4.71 19.16
N VAL A 124 -2.55 -4.98 19.79
CA VAL A 124 -3.72 -4.09 19.79
C VAL A 124 -3.47 -2.79 20.57
N ALA A 125 -2.65 -2.84 21.64
CA ALA A 125 -2.21 -1.67 22.40
C ALA A 125 -1.35 -0.70 21.57
N LEU A 126 -0.64 -1.17 20.53
CA LEU A 126 0.08 -0.33 19.55
C LEU A 126 -0.80 0.07 18.37
N LEU A 127 -1.53 -0.89 17.78
CA LEU A 127 -2.35 -0.69 16.59
C LEU A 127 -3.43 0.38 16.79
N LEU A 128 -4.16 0.38 17.91
CA LEU A 128 -5.30 1.29 18.08
C LEU A 128 -4.87 2.75 18.28
N PRO A 129 -3.85 3.08 19.09
CA PRO A 129 -3.27 4.42 19.10
C PRO A 129 -2.73 4.86 17.74
N LYS A 130 -2.01 3.98 17.00
CA LYS A 130 -1.48 4.33 15.67
C LYS A 130 -2.60 4.57 14.67
N TRP A 131 -3.62 3.71 14.64
CA TRP A 131 -4.79 3.90 13.80
C TRP A 131 -5.52 5.20 14.13
N ARG A 132 -5.73 5.52 15.41
CA ARG A 132 -6.35 6.80 15.81
C ARG A 132 -5.48 8.01 15.44
N HIS A 133 -4.16 7.89 15.46
CA HIS A 133 -3.26 8.93 14.95
C HIS A 133 -3.49 9.15 13.44
N VAL A 134 -3.42 8.07 12.65
CA VAL A 134 -3.74 8.07 11.21
C VAL A 134 -5.13 8.68 10.94
N LEU A 135 -6.17 8.29 11.67
CA LEU A 135 -7.51 8.87 11.49
C LEU A 135 -7.55 10.38 11.74
N ARG A 136 -6.78 10.93 12.68
CA ARG A 136 -6.63 12.39 12.87
C ARG A 136 -5.84 13.04 11.73
N GLU A 137 -4.81 12.37 11.22
CA GLU A 137 -4.07 12.79 10.02
C GLU A 137 -4.91 12.74 8.73
N PHE A 138 -5.99 11.95 8.70
CA PHE A 138 -6.96 11.88 7.61
C PHE A 138 -8.30 12.60 7.88
N LYS A 139 -8.49 13.19 9.08
CA LYS A 139 -9.68 13.99 9.49
C LYS A 139 -10.95 13.13 9.61
N SER A 140 -10.74 11.85 9.87
CA SER A 140 -11.74 10.79 10.03
C SER A 140 -11.94 10.38 11.49
N GLU A 141 -11.38 11.09 12.47
CA GLU A 141 -11.53 10.75 13.90
C GLU A 141 -12.99 10.84 14.41
N ARG A 142 -13.86 11.52 13.65
CA ARG A 142 -15.32 11.60 13.87
C ARG A 142 -16.13 10.61 13.03
N SER A 143 -15.50 9.89 12.10
CA SER A 143 -16.15 8.80 11.38
C SER A 143 -16.48 7.66 12.35
N ARG A 144 -17.58 6.95 12.10
CA ARG A 144 -17.88 5.67 12.74
C ARG A 144 -16.70 4.71 12.51
N GLN A 145 -16.07 4.28 13.60
CA GLN A 145 -14.94 3.35 13.63
C GLN A 145 -15.44 1.95 13.95
N LEU A 146 -15.12 0.97 13.11
CA LEU A 146 -15.49 -0.43 13.28
C LEU A 146 -14.22 -1.29 13.31
N LEU A 147 -14.03 -2.06 14.38
CA LEU A 147 -12.92 -3.00 14.56
C LEU A 147 -13.42 -4.42 14.33
N TYR A 148 -12.98 -5.03 13.23
CA TYR A 148 -13.20 -6.45 12.95
C TYR A 148 -12.11 -7.28 13.60
N LEU A 149 -12.49 -8.11 14.57
CA LEU A 149 -11.64 -9.08 15.25
C LEU A 149 -11.87 -10.47 14.64
N ILE A 150 -10.93 -10.89 13.80
CA ILE A 150 -10.97 -12.20 13.14
C ILE A 150 -10.24 -13.22 14.01
N SER A 151 -10.93 -14.30 14.38
CA SER A 151 -10.37 -15.41 15.15
C SER A 151 -10.54 -16.76 14.45
N GLY A 152 -9.85 -17.79 14.95
CA GLY A 152 -9.90 -19.14 14.38
C GLY A 152 -9.06 -20.14 15.16
N ALA A 153 -9.14 -21.40 14.77
CA ALA A 153 -8.40 -22.53 15.33
C ALA A 153 -7.61 -23.28 14.24
N GLY A 154 -6.46 -23.86 14.59
CA GLY A 154 -5.81 -24.85 13.73
C GLY A 154 -6.31 -26.25 14.06
N ILE A 155 -6.30 -27.20 13.12
CA ILE A 155 -6.50 -28.60 13.50
C ILE A 155 -5.23 -29.09 14.25
N PRO A 156 -5.36 -29.67 15.46
CA PRO A 156 -4.21 -30.26 16.16
C PRO A 156 -3.70 -31.49 15.42
N ARG A 157 -2.37 -31.71 15.45
CA ARG A 157 -1.74 -32.93 14.91
C ARG A 157 -1.82 -34.13 15.86
N ASN A 158 -1.97 -33.87 17.16
CA ASN A 158 -2.10 -34.89 18.19
C ASN A 158 -3.57 -34.99 18.59
N GLU A 159 -4.16 -36.17 18.45
CA GLU A 159 -5.57 -36.44 18.79
C GLU A 159 -5.87 -36.25 20.29
N ALA A 160 -4.85 -36.38 21.14
CA ALA A 160 -4.98 -36.10 22.58
C ALA A 160 -5.13 -34.61 22.91
N HIS A 161 -4.92 -33.70 21.94
CA HIS A 161 -5.16 -32.26 22.13
C HIS A 161 -6.58 -31.89 21.68
N ALA A 162 -7.28 -31.13 22.52
CA ALA A 162 -8.61 -30.62 22.18
C ALA A 162 -8.61 -29.82 20.86
N VAL A 163 -9.56 -30.11 19.98
CA VAL A 163 -9.71 -29.51 18.63
C VAL A 163 -9.71 -27.98 18.66
N HIS A 164 -10.28 -27.38 19.72
CA HIS A 164 -10.36 -25.93 19.91
C HIS A 164 -9.33 -25.38 20.90
N GLY A 165 -8.41 -26.18 21.42
CA GLY A 165 -7.44 -25.75 22.45
C GLY A 165 -6.54 -24.59 22.02
N ASN A 166 -6.31 -24.47 20.71
CA ASN A 166 -5.54 -23.40 20.06
C ASN A 166 -6.40 -22.25 19.51
N SER A 167 -7.71 -22.25 19.73
CA SER A 167 -8.60 -21.22 19.19
C SER A 167 -8.25 -19.85 19.75
N THR A 168 -8.21 -18.83 18.88
CA THR A 168 -8.02 -17.43 19.28
C THR A 168 -9.33 -16.73 19.67
N GLU A 169 -10.44 -17.45 19.72
CA GLU A 169 -11.78 -16.91 19.99
C GLU A 169 -11.91 -16.26 21.38
N SER A 170 -11.38 -16.89 22.44
CA SER A 170 -11.39 -16.28 23.77
C SER A 170 -10.57 -15.00 23.82
N THR A 171 -9.49 -14.94 23.05
CA THR A 171 -8.69 -13.71 22.91
C THR A 171 -9.46 -12.64 22.13
N ALA A 172 -10.30 -13.00 21.15
CA ALA A 172 -11.20 -12.04 20.51
C ALA A 172 -12.19 -11.41 21.49
N ARG A 173 -12.72 -12.20 22.44
CA ARG A 173 -13.64 -11.72 23.49
C ARG A 173 -12.91 -10.82 24.50
N LEU A 174 -11.69 -11.19 24.90
CA LEU A 174 -10.82 -10.36 25.76
C LEU A 174 -10.45 -9.03 25.10
N LEU A 175 -10.07 -9.06 23.82
CA LEU A 175 -9.78 -7.86 23.03
C LEU A 175 -11.03 -6.99 22.86
N ALA A 176 -12.20 -7.57 22.60
CA ALA A 176 -13.45 -6.82 22.52
C ALA A 176 -13.76 -6.08 23.83
N LEU A 177 -13.62 -6.74 24.97
CA LEU A 177 -13.77 -6.13 26.31
C LEU A 177 -12.75 -5.01 26.53
N PHE A 178 -11.47 -5.25 26.19
CA PHE A 178 -10.41 -4.25 26.30
C PHE A 178 -10.69 -3.00 25.45
N VAL A 179 -11.20 -3.18 24.22
CA VAL A 179 -11.51 -2.08 23.31
C VAL A 179 -12.75 -1.32 23.75
N GLN A 180 -13.82 -2.00 24.17
CA GLN A 180 -15.03 -1.36 24.71
C GLN A 180 -14.71 -0.48 25.94
N LEU A 181 -13.80 -0.93 26.81
CA LEU A 181 -13.41 -0.20 28.01
C LEU A 181 -12.53 1.03 27.71
N ASN A 182 -11.58 0.92 26.77
CA ASN A 182 -10.56 1.96 26.53
C ASN A 182 -10.81 2.84 25.29
N TYR A 183 -11.67 2.39 24.38
CA TYR A 183 -12.01 3.07 23.13
C TYR A 183 -13.53 2.98 22.85
N PRO A 184 -14.40 3.49 23.74
CA PRO A 184 -15.85 3.30 23.68
C PRO A 184 -16.53 3.87 22.42
N GLN A 185 -15.83 4.67 21.62
CA GLN A 185 -16.29 5.16 20.31
C GLN A 185 -16.07 4.18 19.15
N MET A 186 -15.48 3.00 19.39
CA MET A 186 -15.22 1.96 18.39
C MET A 186 -16.21 0.80 18.53
N ASP A 187 -16.95 0.50 17.46
CA ASP A 187 -17.80 -0.69 17.39
C ASP A 187 -16.91 -1.92 17.15
N VAL A 188 -17.01 -2.96 18.00
CA VAL A 188 -16.24 -4.20 17.83
C VAL A 188 -17.12 -5.29 17.22
N ILE A 189 -16.68 -5.86 16.11
CA ILE A 189 -17.32 -6.97 15.40
C ILE A 189 -16.41 -8.19 15.47
N GLN A 190 -16.83 -9.23 16.16
CA GLN A 190 -16.10 -10.50 16.24
C GLN A 190 -16.54 -11.44 15.11
N VAL A 191 -15.59 -12.06 14.42
CA VAL A 191 -15.84 -13.03 13.35
C VAL A 191 -14.92 -14.24 13.55
N HIS A 192 -15.50 -15.36 13.98
CA HIS A 192 -14.78 -16.61 14.15
C HIS A 192 -14.83 -17.44 12.85
N SER A 193 -13.70 -18.00 12.43
CA SER A 193 -13.61 -18.78 11.19
C SER A 193 -13.72 -20.30 11.37
N GLY A 194 -13.87 -20.79 12.60
CA GLY A 194 -13.76 -22.21 12.89
C GLY A 194 -12.31 -22.72 12.82
N SER A 195 -12.14 -23.98 12.45
CA SER A 195 -10.86 -24.68 12.35
C SER A 195 -10.09 -24.34 11.05
N ASN A 196 -8.98 -25.06 10.79
CA ASN A 196 -8.20 -24.98 9.56
C ASN A 196 -7.65 -23.61 9.12
N ILE A 197 -7.30 -22.71 10.06
CA ILE A 197 -6.65 -21.42 9.71
C ILE A 197 -5.36 -21.51 8.87
N PHE A 198 -4.76 -22.70 8.76
CA PHE A 198 -3.56 -22.98 7.95
C PHE A 198 -3.85 -23.39 6.49
N ARG A 199 -5.10 -23.68 6.11
CA ARG A 199 -5.50 -24.14 4.76
C ARG A 199 -5.96 -22.96 3.89
N PHE A 200 -5.43 -22.82 2.68
CA PHE A 200 -5.70 -21.65 1.82
C PHE A 200 -7.16 -21.59 1.33
N ASP A 201 -7.68 -22.73 0.91
CA ASP A 201 -9.05 -22.95 0.46
C ASP A 201 -10.08 -22.64 1.54
N ASP A 202 -9.91 -23.17 2.77
CA ASP A 202 -10.77 -22.85 3.91
C ASP A 202 -10.74 -21.35 4.25
N ASN A 203 -9.56 -20.73 4.20
CA ASN A 203 -9.41 -19.29 4.38
C ASN A 203 -10.13 -18.48 3.29
N VAL A 204 -10.03 -18.86 2.02
CA VAL A 204 -10.74 -18.19 0.91
C VAL A 204 -12.26 -18.37 1.02
N GLN A 205 -12.73 -19.55 1.44
CA GLN A 205 -14.15 -19.80 1.72
C GLN A 205 -14.65 -18.90 2.86
N PHE A 206 -13.91 -18.83 3.98
CA PHE A 206 -14.22 -17.93 5.10
C PHE A 206 -14.30 -16.46 4.66
N MET A 207 -13.30 -15.96 3.94
CA MET A 207 -13.32 -14.58 3.46
C MET A 207 -14.52 -14.30 2.55
N THR A 208 -14.94 -15.27 1.75
CA THR A 208 -16.03 -15.12 0.78
C THR A 208 -17.42 -15.28 1.38
N ARG A 209 -17.60 -16.17 2.37
CA ARG A 209 -18.90 -16.49 2.97
C ARG A 209 -19.20 -15.74 4.26
N GLU A 210 -18.17 -15.38 5.04
CA GLU A 210 -18.33 -14.78 6.38
C GLU A 210 -17.90 -13.31 6.43
N LEU A 211 -16.64 -13.01 6.08
CA LEU A 211 -16.09 -11.66 6.29
C LEU A 211 -16.61 -10.64 5.27
N ARG A 212 -16.48 -10.95 3.98
CA ARG A 212 -16.80 -10.02 2.90
C ARG A 212 -18.28 -9.62 2.86
N PRO A 213 -19.27 -10.54 3.03
CA PRO A 213 -20.69 -10.15 3.05
C PRO A 213 -21.03 -9.18 4.19
N ARG A 214 -20.34 -9.28 5.35
CA ARG A 214 -20.53 -8.33 6.47
C ARG A 214 -19.99 -6.93 6.13
N LEU A 215 -18.87 -6.83 5.41
CA LEU A 215 -18.33 -5.57 4.93
C LEU A 215 -19.17 -4.99 3.77
N GLU A 216 -19.66 -5.85 2.87
CA GLU A 216 -20.58 -5.49 1.78
C GLU A 216 -21.90 -4.95 2.30
N ALA A 217 -22.48 -5.51 3.38
CA ALA A 217 -23.67 -4.95 4.01
C ALA A 217 -23.48 -3.49 4.48
N HIS A 218 -22.29 -3.13 4.99
CA HIS A 218 -21.97 -1.74 5.30
C HIS A 218 -21.73 -0.88 4.06
N ARG A 219 -21.23 -1.48 2.96
CA ARG A 219 -21.07 -0.83 1.67
C ARG A 219 -22.42 -0.46 1.07
N GLU A 220 -23.38 -1.40 1.00
CA GLU A 220 -24.73 -1.14 0.49
C GLU A 220 -25.41 -0.01 1.29
N ALA A 221 -25.34 -0.06 2.62
CA ALA A 221 -25.89 1.00 3.49
C ALA A 221 -25.24 2.39 3.30
N LEU A 222 -24.08 2.48 2.62
CA LEU A 222 -23.49 3.74 2.16
C LEU A 222 -23.87 4.06 0.71
N VAL A 223 -24.02 3.07 -0.16
CA VAL A 223 -24.54 3.24 -1.53
C VAL A 223 -25.95 3.83 -1.47
N ASP A 224 -26.85 3.27 -0.64
CA ASP A 224 -28.22 3.76 -0.45
C ASP A 224 -28.29 5.22 0.02
N ARG A 225 -27.25 5.68 0.72
CA ARG A 225 -27.19 7.02 1.34
C ARG A 225 -26.43 8.07 0.53
N PHE A 226 -25.45 7.64 -0.26
CA PHE A 226 -24.48 8.53 -0.91
C PHE A 226 -24.32 8.27 -2.42
N GLY A 227 -25.00 7.27 -2.98
CA GLY A 227 -24.85 6.85 -4.38
C GLY A 227 -23.39 6.54 -4.71
N ASP A 228 -22.94 6.94 -5.90
CA ASP A 228 -21.56 6.74 -6.38
C ASP A 228 -20.47 7.31 -5.46
N ALA A 229 -20.81 8.29 -4.62
CA ALA A 229 -19.88 8.89 -3.64
C ALA A 229 -19.57 7.97 -2.45
N TRP A 230 -20.20 6.79 -2.31
CA TRP A 230 -19.98 5.85 -1.20
C TRP A 230 -18.49 5.54 -0.96
N LYS A 231 -17.68 5.49 -2.02
CA LYS A 231 -16.23 5.22 -1.96
C LYS A 231 -15.46 6.23 -1.11
N ALA A 232 -15.91 7.49 -1.06
CA ALA A 232 -15.32 8.51 -0.20
C ALA A 232 -15.67 8.32 1.29
N HIS A 233 -16.61 7.42 1.60
CA HIS A 233 -17.16 7.17 2.93
C HIS A 233 -16.90 5.74 3.45
N PHE A 234 -16.17 4.90 2.71
CA PHE A 234 -15.88 3.50 3.07
C PHE A 234 -14.36 3.26 2.96
N HIS A 235 -13.67 3.22 4.11
CA HIS A 235 -12.20 3.10 4.17
C HIS A 235 -11.80 1.88 4.99
N VAL A 236 -11.06 0.96 4.37
CA VAL A 236 -10.59 -0.28 5.02
C VAL A 236 -9.11 -0.15 5.37
N THR A 237 -8.75 -0.52 6.59
CA THR A 237 -7.39 -0.67 7.07
C THR A 237 -7.18 -2.13 7.49
N ILE A 238 -6.11 -2.77 7.01
CA ILE A 238 -5.71 -4.11 7.44
C ILE A 238 -4.55 -3.98 8.45
N ALA A 239 -4.67 -4.65 9.59
CA ALA A 239 -3.53 -4.83 10.49
C ALA A 239 -2.67 -6.01 10.00
N TYR A 240 -1.43 -5.72 9.59
CA TYR A 240 -0.41 -6.73 9.38
C TYR A 240 0.41 -6.89 10.65
N THR A 241 0.02 -7.92 11.41
CA THR A 241 0.71 -8.42 12.60
C THR A 241 1.13 -9.87 12.36
N ASP A 242 1.31 -10.62 13.45
CA ASP A 242 1.47 -12.08 13.44
C ASP A 242 0.20 -12.80 12.93
N GLY A 243 0.37 -14.04 12.46
CA GLY A 243 -0.72 -14.91 11.99
C GLY A 243 -0.31 -15.87 10.85
N PRO A 244 -1.16 -16.86 10.51
CA PRO A 244 -0.86 -17.81 9.43
C PRO A 244 -0.72 -17.10 8.06
N PRO A 245 0.32 -17.38 7.26
CA PRO A 245 0.48 -16.80 5.93
C PRO A 245 -0.72 -17.02 5.00
N ALA A 246 -1.36 -18.20 5.08
CA ALA A 246 -2.57 -18.52 4.32
C ALA A 246 -3.75 -17.61 4.66
N ARG A 247 -3.92 -17.26 5.95
CA ARG A 247 -4.97 -16.37 6.46
C ARG A 247 -4.71 -14.92 6.05
N LEU A 248 -3.49 -14.43 6.22
CA LEU A 248 -3.11 -13.06 5.83
C LEU A 248 -3.16 -12.84 4.32
N SER A 249 -2.74 -13.83 3.52
CA SER A 249 -2.81 -13.78 2.06
C SER A 249 -4.26 -13.79 1.55
N ALA A 250 -5.12 -14.67 2.07
CA ALA A 250 -6.54 -14.67 1.73
C ALA A 250 -7.26 -13.39 2.15
N LEU A 251 -6.90 -12.82 3.32
CA LEU A 251 -7.41 -11.53 3.79
C LEU A 251 -7.06 -10.42 2.80
N ASN A 252 -5.77 -10.28 2.45
CA ASN A 252 -5.30 -9.27 1.52
C ASN A 252 -5.97 -9.41 0.14
N ALA A 253 -5.98 -10.62 -0.43
CA ALA A 253 -6.56 -10.89 -1.74
C ALA A 253 -8.07 -10.57 -1.78
N SER A 254 -8.82 -10.94 -0.75
CA SER A 254 -10.28 -10.71 -0.70
C SER A 254 -10.66 -9.24 -0.49
N LEU A 255 -9.85 -8.48 0.26
CA LEU A 255 -10.12 -7.07 0.54
C LEU A 255 -9.45 -6.11 -0.44
N ARG A 256 -8.56 -6.57 -1.33
CA ARG A 256 -7.84 -5.76 -2.33
C ARG A 256 -8.75 -4.85 -3.16
N MET A 257 -9.97 -5.28 -3.46
CA MET A 257 -10.98 -4.49 -4.19
C MET A 257 -11.36 -3.17 -3.51
N TYR A 258 -11.16 -3.05 -2.19
CA TYR A 258 -11.42 -1.85 -1.40
C TYR A 258 -10.21 -0.91 -1.29
N ARG A 259 -9.08 -1.23 -1.95
CA ARG A 259 -7.80 -0.49 -1.85
C ARG A 259 -7.40 -0.21 -0.39
N PRO A 260 -7.28 -1.25 0.47
CA PRO A 260 -7.06 -1.06 1.89
C PRO A 260 -5.73 -0.36 2.19
N SER A 261 -5.72 0.50 3.21
CA SER A 261 -4.47 0.92 3.85
C SER A 261 -3.99 -0.16 4.82
N TYR A 262 -2.74 -0.07 5.25
CA TYR A 262 -2.11 -1.10 6.07
C TYR A 262 -1.42 -0.50 7.30
N LEU A 263 -1.57 -1.17 8.44
CA LEU A 263 -0.79 -0.94 9.64
C LEU A 263 0.14 -2.14 9.84
N HIS A 264 1.43 -1.98 9.57
CA HIS A 264 2.42 -3.05 9.60
C HIS A 264 3.24 -2.96 10.89
N LEU A 265 3.03 -3.91 11.80
CA LEU A 265 3.78 -4.03 13.05
C LEU A 265 5.02 -4.89 12.78
N TRP A 266 6.13 -4.26 12.40
CA TRP A 266 7.34 -4.96 11.96
C TRP A 266 8.15 -5.54 13.14
N GLN A 267 8.08 -4.91 14.32
CA GLN A 267 8.65 -5.45 15.56
C GLN A 267 7.58 -6.10 16.46
N LEU A 268 7.20 -7.33 16.15
CA LEU A 268 6.18 -8.11 16.91
C LEU A 268 6.58 -8.46 18.36
N LYS A 269 7.82 -8.19 18.77
CA LYS A 269 8.41 -8.75 20.01
C LYS A 269 8.99 -7.71 20.98
N THR A 270 8.97 -6.41 20.69
CA THR A 270 9.50 -5.34 21.56
C THR A 270 8.95 -5.48 22.98
N PHE A 271 7.62 -5.55 23.14
CA PHE A 271 7.00 -5.74 24.45
C PHE A 271 7.39 -7.06 25.14
N TRP A 272 7.58 -8.15 24.39
CA TRP A 272 8.04 -9.43 24.94
C TRP A 272 9.50 -9.36 25.42
N HIS A 273 10.32 -8.47 24.85
CA HIS A 273 11.73 -8.30 25.23
C HIS A 273 11.95 -7.26 26.32
N GLU A 274 11.23 -6.16 26.26
CA GLU A 274 11.54 -4.93 27.00
C GLU A 274 10.41 -4.46 27.91
N ARG A 275 9.22 -5.10 27.85
CA ARG A 275 7.98 -4.67 28.52
C ARG A 275 7.51 -3.25 28.13
N ARG A 276 8.00 -2.72 27.00
CA ARG A 276 7.71 -1.38 26.46
C ARG A 276 6.83 -1.42 25.21
N LEU A 277 6.19 -0.29 24.94
CA LEU A 277 5.41 -0.03 23.73
C LEU A 277 6.06 1.11 22.95
N SER A 278 6.48 0.87 21.71
CA SER A 278 7.01 1.90 20.81
C SER A 278 6.09 2.08 19.60
N MET A 279 5.70 3.31 19.29
CA MET A 279 4.85 3.64 18.13
C MET A 279 5.65 3.62 16.82
N GLY A 280 6.99 3.59 16.91
CA GLY A 280 7.91 3.32 15.81
C GLY A 280 7.86 1.87 15.30
N ASP A 281 7.34 0.93 16.11
CA ASP A 281 7.20 -0.48 15.70
C ASP A 281 6.08 -0.69 14.66
N VAL A 282 5.16 0.29 14.50
CA VAL A 282 4.04 0.21 13.55
C VAL A 282 4.22 1.23 12.43
N ASP A 283 4.38 0.76 11.20
CA ASP A 283 4.33 1.59 10.00
C ASP A 283 2.91 1.72 9.44
N PHE A 284 2.62 2.85 8.80
CA PHE A 284 1.41 3.05 8.01
C PHE A 284 1.78 3.10 6.53
N HIS A 285 1.12 2.28 5.72
CA HIS A 285 1.25 2.29 4.26
C HIS A 285 -0.11 2.47 3.61
N SER A 286 -0.19 3.36 2.62
CA SER A 286 -1.33 3.40 1.70
C SER A 286 -1.34 2.15 0.82
N PHE A 287 -2.48 1.89 0.19
CA PHE A 287 -2.62 0.82 -0.80
C PHE A 287 -1.62 0.98 -1.95
N GLU A 288 -1.50 2.20 -2.45
CA GLU A 288 -0.60 2.56 -3.54
C GLU A 288 0.86 2.33 -3.18
N ASN A 289 1.27 2.56 -1.92
CA ASN A 289 2.66 2.34 -1.50
C ASN A 289 3.04 0.86 -1.42
N ILE A 290 2.09 -0.05 -1.13
CA ILE A 290 2.33 -1.49 -1.12
C ILE A 290 2.22 -2.10 -2.54
N GLU A 291 1.36 -1.57 -3.41
CA GLU A 291 1.31 -1.98 -4.81
C GLU A 291 2.43 -1.38 -5.69
N ALA A 292 3.04 -0.27 -5.27
CA ALA A 292 4.11 0.37 -6.03
C ALA A 292 5.40 -0.45 -6.00
N SER A 293 6.04 -0.58 -7.16
CA SER A 293 7.47 -0.90 -7.22
C SER A 293 8.27 0.12 -6.39
N PRO A 294 9.32 -0.29 -5.68
CA PRO A 294 10.12 0.61 -4.86
C PRO A 294 10.72 1.75 -5.70
N CYS A 295 10.96 2.89 -5.06
CA CYS A 295 11.72 3.98 -5.67
C CYS A 295 13.18 3.56 -5.78
N VAL A 296 13.73 3.57 -6.99
CA VAL A 296 15.12 3.18 -7.28
C VAL A 296 15.91 4.43 -7.67
N ALA A 297 17.14 4.57 -7.20
CA ALA A 297 18.03 5.63 -7.67
C ALA A 297 18.33 5.44 -9.16
N ALA A 298 18.41 6.52 -9.92
CA ALA A 298 18.61 6.44 -11.37
C ALA A 298 19.94 5.81 -11.79
N SER A 299 20.94 5.75 -10.89
CA SER A 299 22.20 5.02 -11.07
C SER A 299 22.05 3.50 -10.97
N ASP A 300 21.06 3.03 -10.22
CA ASP A 300 20.93 1.64 -9.79
C ASP A 300 19.87 0.90 -10.62
N ALA A 301 19.15 1.63 -11.49
CA ALA A 301 18.17 1.09 -12.42
C ALA A 301 18.84 0.42 -13.63
N ASP A 302 18.10 -0.41 -14.37
CA ASP A 302 18.60 -1.09 -15.58
C ASP A 302 18.89 -0.13 -16.73
N ALA A 303 19.77 -0.53 -17.65
CA ALA A 303 20.27 0.30 -18.75
C ALA A 303 19.17 0.98 -19.60
N LEU A 304 18.02 0.34 -19.82
CA LEU A 304 16.90 0.95 -20.55
C LEU A 304 16.24 2.07 -19.75
N THR A 305 16.08 1.87 -18.43
CA THR A 305 15.61 2.92 -17.51
C THR A 305 16.62 4.06 -17.44
N GLN A 306 17.93 3.77 -17.34
CA GLN A 306 18.98 4.80 -17.35
C GLN A 306 18.95 5.66 -18.62
N ALA A 307 18.82 5.03 -19.79
CA ALA A 307 18.67 5.73 -21.07
C ALA A 307 17.43 6.64 -21.10
N LEU A 308 16.30 6.16 -20.56
CA LEU A 308 15.08 6.98 -20.45
C LEU A 308 15.28 8.17 -19.50
N VAL A 309 15.92 7.96 -18.35
CA VAL A 309 16.19 9.03 -17.38
C VAL A 309 17.14 10.08 -17.97
N HIS A 310 18.17 9.65 -18.72
CA HIS A 310 19.06 10.55 -19.45
C HIS A 310 18.27 11.42 -20.43
N GLU A 311 17.46 10.82 -21.30
CA GLU A 311 16.64 11.53 -22.28
C GLU A 311 15.61 12.47 -21.64
N MET A 312 15.01 12.06 -20.51
CA MET A 312 14.10 12.94 -19.76
C MET A 312 14.82 14.15 -19.17
N ARG A 313 16.06 14.00 -18.67
CA ARG A 313 16.88 15.12 -18.20
C ARG A 313 17.22 16.07 -19.36
N VAL A 314 17.68 15.53 -20.51
CA VAL A 314 17.96 16.32 -21.72
C VAL A 314 16.71 17.09 -22.19
N PHE A 315 15.54 16.44 -22.22
CA PHE A 315 14.30 17.08 -22.65
C PHE A 315 13.81 18.14 -21.66
N ARG A 316 13.87 17.87 -20.34
CA ARG A 316 13.62 18.86 -19.29
C ARG A 316 14.54 20.08 -19.43
N ASP A 317 15.83 19.85 -19.57
CA ASP A 317 16.83 20.93 -19.61
C ASP A 317 16.77 21.71 -20.93
N GLN A 318 16.26 21.12 -22.01
CA GLN A 318 15.87 21.84 -23.22
C GLN A 318 14.60 22.67 -23.00
N PHE A 319 13.58 22.11 -22.35
CA PHE A 319 12.31 22.79 -22.08
C PHE A 319 12.49 24.01 -21.18
N LEU A 320 13.19 23.86 -20.05
CA LEU A 320 13.44 24.94 -19.08
C LEU A 320 14.32 26.06 -19.67
N ARG A 321 15.22 25.76 -20.61
CA ARG A 321 16.02 26.79 -21.30
C ARG A 321 15.22 27.60 -22.32
N ALA A 322 14.12 27.06 -22.85
CA ALA A 322 13.22 27.75 -23.77
C ALA A 322 11.96 28.29 -23.05
N GLU A 323 11.98 28.34 -21.72
CA GLU A 323 10.84 28.81 -20.93
C GLU A 323 10.69 30.33 -21.06
N GLY A 324 9.59 30.76 -21.69
CA GLY A 324 9.31 32.17 -21.97
C GLY A 324 9.50 32.59 -23.42
N ASP A 325 10.27 31.82 -24.21
CA ASP A 325 10.55 32.12 -25.62
C ASP A 325 9.34 31.92 -26.56
N GLY A 326 8.25 31.34 -26.06
CA GLY A 326 7.05 31.06 -26.85
C GLY A 326 5.78 30.89 -26.02
N GLU A 327 4.66 30.67 -26.71
CA GLU A 327 3.30 30.73 -26.15
C GLU A 327 2.90 29.53 -25.26
N VAL A 328 3.87 28.80 -24.70
CA VAL A 328 3.63 27.56 -23.94
C VAL A 328 2.69 27.81 -22.75
N GLY A 329 2.99 28.81 -21.91
CA GLY A 329 2.14 29.16 -20.77
C GLY A 329 0.85 29.91 -21.13
N ALA A 330 0.83 30.63 -22.27
CA ALA A 330 -0.26 31.50 -22.68
C ALA A 330 -1.36 30.76 -23.46
N PHE A 331 -0.97 29.90 -24.40
CA PHE A 331 -1.88 29.19 -25.31
C PHE A 331 -1.87 27.68 -25.08
N TRP A 332 -0.70 27.04 -25.18
CA TRP A 332 -0.61 25.57 -25.18
C TRP A 332 -0.98 24.94 -23.84
N LEU A 333 -0.71 25.61 -22.71
CA LEU A 333 -1.03 25.16 -21.35
C LEU A 333 -2.08 26.06 -20.67
N ARG A 334 -2.94 26.74 -21.44
CA ARG A 334 -3.84 27.80 -20.95
C ARG A 334 -4.77 27.45 -19.78
N LYS A 335 -5.06 26.16 -19.52
CA LYS A 335 -5.92 25.73 -18.41
C LYS A 335 -5.13 25.56 -17.11
N SER A 336 -4.10 24.72 -17.11
CA SER A 336 -3.36 24.37 -15.89
C SER A 336 -2.09 25.19 -15.65
N ARG A 337 -1.52 25.75 -16.72
CA ARG A 337 -0.16 26.32 -16.77
C ARG A 337 0.92 25.37 -16.23
N LYS A 338 0.68 24.06 -16.22
CA LYS A 338 1.59 23.04 -15.68
C LYS A 338 2.11 22.14 -16.81
N PRO A 339 3.37 22.30 -17.23
CA PRO A 339 4.00 21.42 -18.20
C PRO A 339 4.17 20.01 -17.63
N VAL A 340 3.80 19.03 -18.45
CA VAL A 340 4.07 17.61 -18.26
C VAL A 340 4.82 17.15 -19.51
N LEU A 341 5.98 16.54 -19.30
CA LEU A 341 6.84 15.99 -20.35
C LEU A 341 6.72 14.46 -20.36
N ALA A 342 6.80 13.88 -21.55
CA ALA A 342 6.90 12.43 -21.74
C ALA A 342 8.03 12.07 -22.70
N VAL A 343 8.69 10.95 -22.42
CA VAL A 343 9.74 10.34 -23.25
C VAL A 343 9.37 8.88 -23.49
N LEU A 344 9.20 8.48 -24.74
CA LEU A 344 8.91 7.12 -25.18
C LEU A 344 10.13 6.52 -25.87
N LEU A 345 10.62 5.38 -25.38
CA LEU A 345 11.66 4.58 -26.01
C LEU A 345 11.04 3.52 -26.91
N VAL A 346 11.44 3.53 -28.18
CA VAL A 346 11.04 2.59 -29.23
C VAL A 346 12.26 1.84 -29.73
N GLU A 347 12.22 0.52 -29.66
CA GLU A 347 13.23 -0.35 -30.27
C GLU A 347 12.91 -0.54 -31.75
N LYS A 348 13.87 -0.24 -32.63
CA LYS A 348 13.77 -0.49 -34.07
C LYS A 348 14.94 -1.35 -34.52
N GLN A 349 14.68 -2.25 -35.45
CA GLN A 349 15.74 -2.89 -36.22
C GLN A 349 16.11 -1.99 -37.40
N ASP A 350 17.40 -1.88 -37.69
CA ASP A 350 17.88 -1.26 -38.92
C ASP A 350 17.91 -2.26 -40.10
N ALA A 351 18.33 -1.80 -41.27
CA ALA A 351 18.41 -2.62 -42.48
C ALA A 351 19.44 -3.76 -42.39
N CYS A 352 20.38 -3.69 -41.43
CA CYS A 352 21.38 -4.71 -41.16
C CYS A 352 20.92 -5.70 -40.07
N GLY A 353 19.72 -5.51 -39.50
CA GLY A 353 19.16 -6.31 -38.42
C GLY A 353 19.65 -5.94 -37.02
N ALA A 354 20.52 -4.93 -36.89
CA ALA A 354 20.97 -4.46 -35.59
C ALA A 354 19.87 -3.65 -34.90
N THR A 355 19.84 -3.73 -33.57
CA THR A 355 18.75 -3.19 -32.75
C THR A 355 19.15 -1.85 -32.15
N ARG A 356 18.40 -0.79 -32.48
CA ARG A 356 18.62 0.57 -31.99
C ARG A 356 17.43 1.11 -31.21
N LEU A 357 17.70 1.92 -30.20
CA LEU A 357 16.68 2.68 -29.48
C LEU A 357 16.45 4.03 -30.16
N VAL A 358 15.18 4.36 -30.39
CA VAL A 358 14.71 5.62 -30.96
C VAL A 358 13.83 6.30 -29.92
N VAL A 359 14.03 7.60 -29.73
CA VAL A 359 13.40 8.39 -28.67
C VAL A 359 12.33 9.29 -29.27
N HIS A 360 11.11 9.22 -28.73
CA HIS A 360 10.02 10.12 -29.08
C HIS A 360 9.59 10.93 -27.87
N ARG A 361 9.52 12.25 -28.02
CA ARG A 361 9.20 13.21 -26.95
C ARG A 361 7.78 13.75 -27.13
N GLY A 362 7.13 14.11 -26.02
CA GLY A 362 5.79 14.69 -26.03
C GLY A 362 5.54 15.61 -24.83
N MET A 363 4.65 16.58 -24.99
CA MET A 363 4.20 17.49 -23.93
C MET A 363 2.67 17.52 -23.89
N ASN A 364 2.06 17.83 -22.75
CA ASN A 364 0.62 18.09 -22.69
C ASN A 364 0.22 19.33 -23.50
N CYS A 365 -0.99 19.30 -24.06
CA CYS A 365 -1.61 20.42 -24.77
C CYS A 365 -3.06 20.61 -24.29
N GLU A 366 -3.40 21.81 -23.85
CA GLU A 366 -4.62 22.14 -23.09
C GLU A 366 -5.42 23.29 -23.73
N VAL A 367 -5.34 23.42 -25.06
CA VAL A 367 -5.93 24.51 -25.88
C VAL A 367 -7.46 24.64 -25.85
N SER A 368 -8.15 23.90 -24.97
CA SER A 368 -9.62 23.89 -24.76
C SER A 368 -10.45 23.58 -26.02
N MET A 369 -10.08 22.53 -26.76
CA MET A 369 -10.93 21.99 -27.81
C MET A 369 -12.10 21.16 -27.23
N PRO A 370 -13.21 20.97 -27.98
CA PRO A 370 -14.31 20.07 -27.59
C PRO A 370 -13.85 18.62 -27.37
N THR A 371 -12.77 18.20 -28.03
CA THR A 371 -12.13 16.89 -27.91
C THR A 371 -11.25 16.74 -26.66
N GLY A 372 -11.19 17.76 -25.79
CA GLY A 372 -10.46 17.74 -24.53
C GLY A 372 -8.99 18.17 -24.63
N SER A 373 -8.23 17.91 -23.58
CA SER A 373 -6.78 18.14 -23.52
C SER A 373 -6.02 16.87 -23.95
N LEU A 374 -4.87 17.04 -24.60
CA LEU A 374 -3.93 15.97 -24.93
C LEU A 374 -2.90 15.83 -23.82
N CYS A 375 -2.67 14.60 -23.36
CA CYS A 375 -1.65 14.30 -22.35
C CYS A 375 -0.29 14.04 -23.01
N ALA A 376 0.79 14.27 -22.26
CA ALA A 376 2.16 14.16 -22.78
C ALA A 376 2.46 12.77 -23.34
N GLU A 377 1.97 11.73 -22.69
CA GLU A 377 2.14 10.31 -23.06
C GLU A 377 1.50 10.03 -24.42
N ARG A 378 0.25 10.45 -24.60
CA ARG A 378 -0.48 10.32 -25.87
C ARG A 378 0.16 11.13 -26.98
N ASN A 379 0.75 12.29 -26.66
CA ASN A 379 1.50 13.09 -27.61
C ASN A 379 2.81 12.40 -28.03
N ALA A 380 3.58 11.82 -27.10
CA ALA A 380 4.80 11.06 -27.41
C ALA A 380 4.51 9.80 -28.27
N ILE A 381 3.43 9.07 -27.96
CA ILE A 381 2.96 7.93 -28.77
C ILE A 381 2.51 8.39 -30.16
N GLY A 382 1.76 9.50 -30.24
CA GLY A 382 1.35 10.12 -31.51
C GLY A 382 2.54 10.52 -32.38
N SER A 383 3.55 11.18 -31.81
CA SER A 383 4.81 11.53 -32.48
C SER A 383 5.55 10.29 -33.00
N ALA A 384 5.56 9.19 -32.24
CA ALA A 384 6.17 7.93 -32.68
C ALA A 384 5.45 7.34 -33.90
N LEU A 385 4.12 7.24 -33.86
CA LEU A 385 3.30 6.76 -34.97
C LEU A 385 3.35 7.66 -36.20
N ALA A 386 3.39 8.99 -36.02
CA ALA A 386 3.52 9.95 -37.11
C ALA A 386 4.89 9.86 -37.81
N SER A 387 5.96 9.54 -37.06
CA SER A 387 7.29 9.31 -37.63
C SER A 387 7.45 7.96 -38.34
N ASP A 388 6.59 6.99 -38.02
CA ASP A 388 6.65 5.61 -38.51
C ASP A 388 5.27 4.94 -38.43
N PRO A 389 4.47 5.01 -39.52
CA PRO A 389 3.17 4.35 -39.59
C PRO A 389 3.21 2.82 -39.49
N THR A 390 4.40 2.20 -39.57
CA THR A 390 4.58 0.74 -39.43
C THR A 390 4.88 0.29 -38.00
N LEU A 391 4.99 1.25 -37.07
CA LEU A 391 5.36 1.01 -35.67
C LEU A 391 4.42 0.03 -34.96
N LYS A 392 4.97 -1.14 -34.62
CA LYS A 392 4.26 -2.19 -33.87
C LYS A 392 4.27 -1.88 -32.36
N ARG A 393 3.18 -2.17 -31.64
CA ARG A 393 3.10 -2.07 -30.17
C ARG A 393 4.30 -2.74 -29.45
N ARG A 394 4.75 -3.90 -29.94
CA ARG A 394 5.92 -4.66 -29.41
C ARG A 394 7.26 -3.92 -29.47
N ALA A 395 7.40 -2.93 -30.34
CA ALA A 395 8.59 -2.09 -30.44
C ALA A 395 8.61 -0.95 -29.39
N MET A 396 7.46 -0.53 -28.86
CA MET A 396 7.41 0.43 -27.75
C MET A 396 7.85 -0.27 -26.46
N LYS A 397 8.96 0.15 -25.83
CA LYS A 397 9.55 -0.55 -24.67
C LYS A 397 9.28 0.12 -23.35
N MET A 398 9.33 1.44 -23.30
CA MET A 398 9.23 2.18 -22.05
C MET A 398 8.76 3.61 -22.27
N ILE A 399 7.91 4.13 -21.39
CA ILE A 399 7.54 5.55 -21.39
C ILE A 399 7.77 6.18 -20.01
N GLY A 400 8.35 7.37 -19.98
CA GLY A 400 8.61 8.15 -18.77
C GLY A 400 7.75 9.39 -18.75
N VAL A 401 7.22 9.76 -17.58
CA VAL A 401 6.33 10.94 -17.42
C VAL A 401 6.80 11.82 -16.27
N LEU A 402 7.01 13.11 -16.54
CA LEU A 402 7.54 14.09 -15.60
C LEU A 402 6.68 15.36 -15.56
N SER A 403 6.17 15.74 -14.39
CA SER A 403 5.60 17.09 -14.19
C SER A 403 6.71 18.09 -13.89
N LEU A 404 6.60 19.30 -14.43
CA LEU A 404 7.43 20.44 -14.07
C LEU A 404 6.55 21.59 -13.54
N ASN A 405 7.15 22.52 -12.81
CA ASN A 405 6.55 23.80 -12.49
C ASN A 405 7.23 24.88 -13.33
N LEU A 406 6.44 25.77 -13.93
CA LEU A 406 6.96 26.98 -14.57
C LEU A 406 7.48 27.95 -13.50
N GLY A 407 8.51 28.71 -13.82
CA GLY A 407 9.06 29.75 -12.96
C GLY A 407 8.04 30.87 -12.74
N ALA A 408 7.60 31.05 -11.51
CA ALA A 408 6.95 32.30 -11.12
C ALA A 408 7.99 33.44 -11.27
N THR A 409 7.61 34.51 -11.97
CA THR A 409 8.49 35.66 -12.22
C THR A 409 9.11 36.16 -10.91
N PRO A 410 10.45 36.37 -10.81
CA PRO A 410 11.14 36.60 -9.54
C PRO A 410 10.80 37.93 -8.82
N ALA A 411 9.83 38.70 -9.31
CA ALA A 411 9.36 39.93 -8.69
C ALA A 411 8.66 39.72 -7.33
N ALA A 412 8.12 38.52 -7.05
CA ALA A 412 7.40 38.24 -5.80
C ALA A 412 8.29 37.78 -4.63
N ALA A 413 9.55 37.39 -4.89
CA ALA A 413 10.43 36.83 -3.86
C ALA A 413 11.09 37.89 -2.95
N ALA A 414 11.14 39.15 -3.38
CA ALA A 414 11.86 40.22 -2.69
C ALA A 414 11.12 40.84 -1.48
N VAL A 415 9.82 40.58 -1.31
CA VAL A 415 8.99 41.22 -0.27
C VAL A 415 8.90 40.38 1.03
N ALA A 416 9.30 39.10 1.00
CA ALA A 416 9.16 38.18 2.13
C ALA A 416 10.33 38.20 3.14
N THR A 417 11.42 38.91 2.86
CA THR A 417 12.70 38.79 3.60
C THR A 417 13.12 40.08 4.31
N ALA A 418 12.16 40.91 4.73
CA ALA A 418 12.42 42.22 5.35
C ALA A 418 11.65 42.47 6.67
N THR A 419 11.56 41.45 7.53
CA THR A 419 11.05 41.63 8.92
C THR A 419 11.82 40.77 9.95
N SER A 420 13.12 41.04 10.16
CA SER A 420 13.80 40.63 11.40
C SER A 420 15.08 41.41 11.70
N VAL A 421 15.06 42.16 12.81
CA VAL A 421 16.21 42.66 13.60
C VAL A 421 17.03 43.81 13.00
N ALA A 422 17.53 44.68 13.89
CA ALA A 422 18.00 46.05 13.60
C ALA A 422 19.37 46.35 14.25
N THR A 423 19.90 47.56 13.96
CA THR A 423 21.09 48.21 14.58
C THR A 423 22.43 47.54 14.20
N THR A 424 23.41 48.23 13.60
CA THR A 424 24.13 49.38 14.20
C THR A 424 24.85 50.26 13.12
N THR A 425 24.99 51.55 13.45
CA THR A 425 25.91 52.61 12.95
C THR A 425 27.26 52.14 12.35
N THR A 426 27.96 52.81 11.40
CA THR A 426 28.09 54.26 11.07
C THR A 426 28.69 54.53 9.66
N THR A 427 28.64 55.80 9.21
CA THR A 427 29.57 56.55 8.29
C THR A 427 29.57 56.35 6.76
N THR A 428 29.04 57.38 6.07
CA THR A 428 29.59 58.12 4.88
C THR A 428 30.45 57.38 3.83
N SER A 429 30.21 57.56 2.53
CA SER A 429 30.34 58.86 1.84
C SER A 429 29.64 58.99 0.46
N LYS A 430 29.69 60.20 -0.12
CA LYS A 430 29.18 60.65 -1.44
C LYS A 430 29.83 59.86 -2.61
N THR A 431 29.43 59.92 -3.90
CA THR A 431 29.20 61.12 -4.75
C THR A 431 28.66 60.71 -6.16
N THR A 432 27.87 61.59 -6.81
CA THR A 432 27.65 61.80 -8.29
C THR A 432 27.41 60.61 -9.25
N ALA A 433 26.40 60.59 -10.13
CA ALA A 433 26.23 61.37 -11.39
C ALA A 433 27.35 61.06 -12.44
N ALA A 434 27.12 60.96 -13.76
CA ALA A 434 25.96 61.38 -14.57
C ALA A 434 25.78 60.55 -15.88
N GLU A 435 24.88 61.07 -16.73
CA GLU A 435 24.47 60.66 -18.08
C GLU A 435 25.57 60.30 -19.09
N THR A 436 25.24 59.49 -20.10
CA THR A 436 25.27 59.99 -21.51
C THR A 436 24.43 59.16 -22.49
N ALA A 437 23.64 59.87 -23.29
CA ALA A 437 23.09 59.47 -24.60
C ALA A 437 24.21 59.62 -25.67
N ALA A 438 24.13 59.24 -26.96
CA ALA A 438 23.26 58.38 -27.79
C ALA A 438 23.96 58.26 -29.17
N SER A 439 23.54 57.33 -30.04
CA SER A 439 23.72 57.47 -31.50
C SER A 439 22.80 56.52 -32.29
N ARG A 440 22.43 56.95 -33.51
CA ARG A 440 21.39 56.33 -34.36
C ARG A 440 22.01 55.76 -35.65
N GLU A 441 21.58 54.55 -36.02
CA GLU A 441 21.27 54.08 -37.40
C GLU A 441 22.40 54.05 -38.47
N PRO A 442 22.25 53.35 -39.63
CA PRO A 442 21.02 53.19 -40.44
C PRO A 442 20.65 51.78 -40.95
N LEU A 443 19.43 51.72 -41.52
CA LEU A 443 18.85 50.59 -42.25
C LEU A 443 19.66 50.18 -43.50
N ALA A 444 19.66 48.87 -43.78
CA ALA A 444 19.77 48.31 -45.12
C ALA A 444 18.83 47.10 -45.26
N SER A 445 18.26 46.88 -46.45
CA SER A 445 17.20 45.89 -46.75
C SER A 445 17.62 45.03 -47.97
N PRO A 446 16.83 44.06 -48.47
CA PRO A 446 16.75 42.72 -47.89
C PRO A 446 17.09 41.61 -48.90
N HIS A 447 18.15 40.82 -48.69
CA HIS A 447 18.38 39.58 -49.47
C HIS A 447 19.35 38.60 -48.77
N ALA A 448 18.86 37.82 -47.80
CA ALA A 448 19.47 36.55 -47.33
C ALA A 448 18.58 35.88 -46.26
N MET A 449 17.45 35.27 -46.66
CA MET A 449 16.74 34.30 -45.82
C MET A 449 16.79 32.92 -46.47
N PHE A 450 16.83 31.86 -45.65
CA PHE A 450 17.02 30.44 -45.99
C PHE A 450 18.44 29.94 -46.30
N ALA A 451 19.36 30.11 -45.34
CA ALA A 451 20.53 29.22 -45.19
C ALA A 451 20.96 29.12 -43.71
N GLY A 452 20.30 28.26 -42.91
CA GLY A 452 20.63 28.20 -41.47
C GLY A 452 19.69 27.39 -40.57
N ILE A 453 19.29 26.18 -40.95
CA ILE A 453 18.62 25.23 -40.04
C ILE A 453 19.37 23.89 -40.11
N PRO A 454 20.00 23.42 -39.02
CA PRO A 454 20.57 22.08 -38.98
C PRO A 454 19.48 21.01 -39.14
N ARG A 455 19.64 20.10 -40.11
CA ARG A 455 18.81 18.89 -40.18
C ARG A 455 19.11 18.00 -38.97
N VAL A 456 18.07 17.39 -38.41
CA VAL A 456 18.17 16.47 -37.27
C VAL A 456 18.98 15.24 -37.69
N GLY A 457 20.22 15.16 -37.24
CA GLY A 457 21.12 14.03 -37.49
C GLY A 457 20.91 12.90 -36.49
N ALA A 458 21.03 11.67 -36.96
CA ALA A 458 21.22 10.52 -36.08
C ALA A 458 22.61 10.61 -35.43
N LEU A 459 22.71 10.20 -34.16
CA LEU A 459 23.98 9.98 -33.47
C LEU A 459 24.29 8.49 -33.50
N GLU A 460 25.38 8.12 -34.18
CA GLU A 460 26.00 6.80 -34.08
C GLU A 460 26.87 6.74 -32.83
N LEU A 461 26.79 5.63 -32.09
CA LEU A 461 27.67 5.35 -30.96
C LEU A 461 28.82 4.46 -31.46
N SER A 462 30.06 4.93 -31.35
CA SER A 462 31.23 4.19 -31.85
C SER A 462 31.54 2.97 -30.97
N THR A 463 31.60 1.79 -31.59
CA THR A 463 32.11 0.56 -30.96
C THR A 463 33.63 0.61 -30.81
N THR A 464 34.13 0.42 -29.58
CA THR A 464 35.55 0.17 -29.31
C THR A 464 35.96 -1.21 -29.83
N THR A 465 36.98 -1.25 -30.68
CA THR A 465 37.66 -2.47 -31.12
C THR A 465 38.60 -2.99 -30.02
N GLU A 466 38.40 -4.22 -29.56
CA GLU A 466 39.45 -5.02 -28.90
C GLU A 466 40.07 -5.99 -29.89
N THR A 467 41.41 -6.05 -29.86
CA THR A 467 42.22 -6.79 -30.84
C THR A 467 42.33 -8.26 -30.44
N THR A 468 41.91 -9.15 -31.35
CA THR A 468 42.07 -10.60 -31.18
C THR A 468 43.54 -11.02 -31.22
N VAL A 469 43.96 -11.83 -30.24
CA VAL A 469 45.15 -12.70 -30.38
C VAL A 469 44.69 -14.14 -30.23
N VAL A 470 44.90 -14.93 -31.28
CA VAL A 470 44.57 -16.37 -31.32
C VAL A 470 45.88 -17.15 -31.36
N THR A 471 46.05 -18.09 -30.43
CA THR A 471 46.88 -19.29 -30.60
C THR A 471 46.15 -20.48 -29.98
N ALA A 472 46.35 -21.68 -30.55
CA ALA A 472 45.38 -22.77 -30.49
C ALA A 472 45.91 -24.05 -29.81
N ALA A 473 44.95 -24.87 -29.34
CA ALA A 473 45.05 -26.31 -29.04
C ALA A 473 46.05 -26.73 -27.92
N THR A 474 45.94 -27.89 -27.24
CA THR A 474 45.33 -29.19 -27.62
C THR A 474 45.04 -30.07 -26.37
N THR A 475 44.25 -31.14 -26.56
CA THR A 475 44.23 -32.44 -25.82
C THR A 475 43.94 -32.53 -24.29
N ALA A 476 42.74 -33.07 -24.02
CA ALA A 476 42.44 -34.25 -23.18
C ALA A 476 43.43 -34.80 -22.12
N ALA A 477 42.89 -35.03 -20.90
CA ALA A 477 43.02 -36.31 -20.18
C ALA A 477 41.96 -36.41 -19.06
N ALA A 478 41.46 -37.63 -18.80
CA ALA A 478 40.77 -37.97 -17.55
C ALA A 478 41.74 -38.74 -16.63
N VAL A 479 41.50 -38.77 -15.31
CA VAL A 479 41.71 -39.91 -14.39
C VAL A 479 41.21 -39.54 -12.98
N ALA A 480 40.91 -40.56 -12.18
CA ALA A 480 40.11 -40.49 -10.96
C ALA A 480 40.91 -40.40 -9.63
N GLY A 481 40.19 -40.20 -8.53
CA GLY A 481 40.58 -40.52 -7.16
C GLY A 481 41.03 -39.34 -6.29
N VAL A 482 40.96 -39.40 -4.96
CA VAL A 482 40.45 -40.46 -4.05
C VAL A 482 40.28 -39.84 -2.64
N ASN A 483 39.22 -40.23 -1.91
CA ASN A 483 39.00 -40.07 -0.44
C ASN A 483 39.08 -38.62 0.14
N SER A 484 38.55 -38.31 1.33
CA SER A 484 38.29 -39.14 2.52
C SER A 484 37.17 -38.59 3.42
N ASP A 485 36.58 -39.54 4.15
CA ASP A 485 36.00 -39.50 5.51
C ASP A 485 34.75 -38.61 5.78
N ASP A 486 33.61 -39.16 6.23
CA ASP A 486 33.32 -39.97 7.45
C ASP A 486 33.19 -39.07 8.70
N SER A 487 32.25 -39.23 9.65
CA SER A 487 31.26 -40.29 9.95
C SER A 487 29.94 -39.61 10.45
N VAL A 488 28.72 -40.18 10.31
CA VAL A 488 28.08 -41.23 11.15
C VAL A 488 27.97 -40.76 12.63
N ASP A 489 26.81 -40.69 13.27
CA ASP A 489 25.88 -41.80 13.57
C ASP A 489 24.40 -41.60 13.16
N GLY A 490 23.82 -42.68 12.63
CA GLY A 490 22.39 -43.02 12.74
C GLY A 490 22.10 -43.59 14.13
N GLU A 491 21.20 -44.53 14.38
CA GLU A 491 20.12 -45.19 13.63
C GLU A 491 19.06 -45.55 14.73
N ASP A 492 17.88 -46.12 14.52
CA ASP A 492 17.59 -47.31 13.73
C ASP A 492 16.06 -47.57 13.68
N GLY A 493 15.62 -48.50 12.83
CA GLY A 493 14.58 -49.45 13.28
C GLY A 493 13.21 -49.57 12.57
N GLY A 494 13.16 -49.56 11.22
CA GLY A 494 12.25 -50.39 10.37
C GLY A 494 10.72 -50.48 10.59
N SER A 495 9.92 -51.09 9.68
CA SER A 495 10.21 -51.58 8.32
C SER A 495 8.94 -51.67 7.44
N ASP A 496 9.18 -51.85 6.12
CA ASP A 496 8.35 -52.53 5.10
C ASP A 496 6.99 -51.98 4.59
N GLY A 497 6.87 -51.96 3.25
CA GLY A 497 5.65 -52.48 2.61
C GLY A 497 5.15 -51.90 1.28
N ALA A 498 5.75 -52.32 0.15
CA ALA A 498 5.09 -52.52 -1.16
C ALA A 498 4.37 -51.36 -1.90
N THR A 499 5.08 -50.85 -2.91
CA THR A 499 4.61 -50.58 -4.30
C THR A 499 3.16 -50.91 -4.72
N THR A 500 2.48 -49.97 -5.39
CA THR A 500 2.01 -50.16 -6.79
C THR A 500 1.57 -48.84 -7.44
N ALA A 501 1.76 -48.72 -8.75
CA ALA A 501 1.25 -47.60 -9.55
C ALA A 501 0.20 -48.11 -10.55
N VAL A 502 -0.93 -47.40 -10.67
CA VAL A 502 -1.83 -47.52 -11.82
C VAL A 502 -2.38 -46.13 -12.17
N ALA A 503 -2.21 -45.75 -13.43
CA ALA A 503 -2.94 -44.65 -14.05
C ALA A 503 -3.99 -45.23 -15.01
N SER A 504 -5.22 -44.71 -14.99
CA SER A 504 -6.11 -44.74 -16.15
C SER A 504 -7.25 -43.72 -15.99
N ALA A 505 -7.56 -43.04 -17.08
CA ALA A 505 -8.73 -42.19 -17.19
C ALA A 505 -9.93 -42.98 -17.76
N VAL A 506 -11.15 -42.58 -17.42
CA VAL A 506 -12.28 -42.60 -18.37
C VAL A 506 -13.16 -41.37 -18.11
N ALA A 507 -13.47 -40.64 -19.18
CA ALA A 507 -14.55 -39.66 -19.20
C ALA A 507 -15.63 -40.13 -20.18
N SER A 508 -16.92 -39.98 -19.83
CA SER A 508 -18.08 -39.85 -20.74
C SER A 508 -19.40 -39.89 -19.96
N GLY A 509 -20.44 -39.21 -20.47
CA GLY A 509 -21.81 -39.36 -19.96
C GLY A 509 -22.69 -38.12 -20.09
N LEU A 510 -23.21 -37.85 -21.28
CA LEU A 510 -24.10 -36.71 -21.57
C LEU A 510 -25.57 -36.97 -21.23
N ALA A 511 -26.20 -35.94 -20.67
CA ALA A 511 -27.62 -35.52 -20.72
C ALA A 511 -28.69 -36.39 -21.40
N HIS A 512 -29.82 -36.59 -20.69
CA HIS A 512 -31.25 -36.56 -21.12
C HIS A 512 -32.12 -36.78 -19.86
N ALA A 513 -33.38 -36.35 -19.69
CA ALA A 513 -34.23 -35.36 -20.35
C ALA A 513 -35.32 -34.89 -19.33
N ALA A 514 -36.16 -33.93 -19.69
CA ALA A 514 -37.06 -33.21 -18.76
C ALA A 514 -38.50 -33.81 -18.63
N THR A 515 -39.43 -33.01 -18.06
CA THR A 515 -40.90 -33.21 -17.85
C THR A 515 -41.27 -34.22 -16.73
N THR A 516 -42.32 -34.04 -15.90
CA THR A 516 -43.46 -33.08 -15.78
C THR A 516 -43.88 -33.06 -14.27
N ALA A 517 -44.76 -32.23 -13.67
CA ALA A 517 -45.57 -31.04 -14.01
C ALA A 517 -46.04 -30.36 -12.69
N ALA A 518 -46.66 -29.17 -12.73
CA ALA A 518 -47.98 -28.83 -12.10
C ALA A 518 -48.20 -27.32 -11.75
N THR A 519 -49.28 -26.74 -12.32
CA THR A 519 -50.08 -25.59 -11.80
C THR A 519 -49.40 -24.20 -11.61
N GLN A 520 -50.06 -23.05 -11.78
CA GLN A 520 -51.51 -22.76 -11.84
C GLN A 520 -51.84 -21.43 -12.59
N THR A 521 -53.06 -21.37 -13.15
CA THR A 521 -53.92 -20.18 -13.44
C THR A 521 -53.60 -19.13 -14.52
N ALA A 522 -54.67 -18.84 -15.28
CA ALA A 522 -54.86 -17.85 -16.34
C ALA A 522 -54.54 -16.38 -15.92
N GLN A 523 -54.06 -15.48 -16.79
CA GLN A 523 -54.60 -14.97 -18.07
C GLN A 523 -55.76 -13.96 -17.92
N GLU A 524 -55.42 -12.66 -17.91
CA GLU A 524 -56.24 -11.61 -18.51
C GLU A 524 -55.51 -11.09 -19.75
N ALA A 525 -56.25 -10.78 -20.81
CA ALA A 525 -55.69 -10.43 -22.12
C ALA A 525 -56.23 -9.09 -22.61
N ALA A 526 -55.33 -8.20 -23.02
CA ALA A 526 -55.66 -7.07 -23.88
C ALA A 526 -54.47 -6.79 -24.81
N ALA A 527 -54.64 -7.10 -26.09
CA ALA A 527 -53.67 -6.76 -27.12
C ALA A 527 -53.90 -5.33 -27.63
N ALA A 528 -52.83 -4.60 -27.93
CA ALA A 528 -52.66 -3.85 -29.19
C ALA A 528 -51.40 -2.99 -29.13
N ALA A 529 -50.43 -3.26 -30.01
CA ALA A 529 -49.33 -2.36 -30.28
C ALA A 529 -49.72 -1.39 -31.40
N ALA A 530 -49.63 -0.09 -31.15
CA ALA A 530 -49.51 0.95 -32.18
C ALA A 530 -48.83 2.20 -31.58
N ALA A 531 -47.93 2.82 -32.34
CA ALA A 531 -47.10 3.94 -31.88
C ALA A 531 -47.89 5.26 -31.77
N PRO A 532 -47.40 6.22 -30.96
CA PRO A 532 -47.70 7.63 -31.16
C PRO A 532 -46.49 8.45 -31.62
N SER A 533 -46.77 9.31 -32.58
CA SER A 533 -45.90 10.41 -33.04
C SER A 533 -45.65 11.45 -31.95
N SER A 534 -44.55 12.19 -32.12
CA SER A 534 -44.14 13.29 -31.22
C SER A 534 -44.98 14.56 -31.41
N PRO A 535 -45.24 15.30 -30.31
CA PRO A 535 -45.26 16.75 -30.40
C PRO A 535 -44.49 17.48 -29.26
N LYS A 536 -43.71 18.45 -29.72
CA LYS A 536 -43.06 19.59 -29.03
C LYS A 536 -43.51 19.86 -27.58
N ARG A 537 -42.60 19.61 -26.61
CA ARG A 537 -42.80 19.98 -25.19
C ARG A 537 -42.36 21.44 -24.94
N ARG A 538 -43.32 22.30 -24.59
CA ARG A 538 -43.13 23.72 -24.26
C ARG A 538 -42.39 23.84 -22.91
N ARG A 539 -41.29 24.60 -22.85
CA ARG A 539 -40.54 24.86 -21.59
C ARG A 539 -41.40 25.68 -20.62
N LEU A 540 -41.58 25.17 -19.39
CA LEU A 540 -41.92 25.97 -18.22
C LEU A 540 -40.68 26.06 -17.33
N HIS A 541 -40.41 27.25 -16.82
CA HIS A 541 -39.17 27.59 -16.13
C HIS A 541 -39.42 27.64 -14.62
N THR A 542 -39.21 26.53 -13.93
CA THR A 542 -39.20 26.49 -12.46
C THR A 542 -37.78 26.71 -11.95
N GLN A 543 -37.54 27.87 -11.35
CA GLN A 543 -36.31 28.13 -10.60
C GLN A 543 -36.38 27.37 -9.28
N ASN A 544 -35.45 26.45 -9.04
CA ASN A 544 -35.35 25.73 -7.76
C ASN A 544 -34.30 26.41 -6.87
N ALA A 545 -34.76 27.16 -5.88
CA ALA A 545 -33.91 27.79 -4.89
C ALA A 545 -33.48 26.77 -3.83
N ASN A 546 -32.30 26.16 -3.99
CA ASN A 546 -31.67 25.38 -2.91
C ASN A 546 -30.13 25.32 -3.03
N TYR A 547 -29.49 26.50 -3.03
CA TYR A 547 -28.03 26.67 -3.11
C TYR A 547 -27.40 27.10 -1.76
N GLN A 548 -27.73 26.39 -0.68
CA GLN A 548 -27.00 26.50 0.60
C GLN A 548 -26.74 25.11 1.20
N SER A 549 -25.65 24.45 0.75
CA SER A 549 -25.11 23.24 1.36
C SER A 549 -23.79 23.55 2.10
N PRO A 550 -23.55 23.01 3.32
CA PRO A 550 -22.35 23.30 4.09
C PRO A 550 -21.03 22.92 3.37
N ARG A 551 -19.97 23.70 3.63
CA ARG A 551 -18.67 23.55 2.97
C ARG A 551 -17.99 22.20 3.33
N LYS A 552 -17.56 21.46 2.31
CA LYS A 552 -16.81 20.19 2.43
C LYS A 552 -15.46 20.40 3.15
N PRO A 553 -15.08 19.58 4.15
CA PRO A 553 -13.71 19.57 4.68
C PRO A 553 -12.74 19.03 3.62
N LYS A 554 -11.66 19.79 3.34
CA LYS A 554 -10.60 19.37 2.40
C LYS A 554 -9.58 18.44 3.09
N ARG A 555 -9.32 17.29 2.46
CA ARG A 555 -8.12 16.44 2.58
C ARG A 555 -7.85 15.74 1.24
N PRO A 556 -6.60 15.29 0.97
CA PRO A 556 -6.21 14.80 -0.36
C PRO A 556 -6.97 13.52 -0.71
N ARG A 557 -7.45 13.44 -1.95
CA ARG A 557 -8.29 12.33 -2.42
C ARG A 557 -7.45 11.16 -2.88
N THR A 558 -7.85 9.96 -2.46
CA THR A 558 -7.69 8.75 -3.27
C THR A 558 -8.35 8.98 -4.64
N PHE A 559 -7.68 8.58 -5.72
CA PHE A 559 -8.09 8.94 -7.08
C PHE A 559 -9.36 8.19 -7.53
N SER A 560 -10.53 8.80 -7.28
CA SER A 560 -11.75 8.55 -8.05
C SER A 560 -11.97 9.74 -9.00
N VAL A 561 -12.10 9.45 -10.29
CA VAL A 561 -12.20 10.45 -11.37
C VAL A 561 -13.65 10.88 -11.53
N ASP A 562 -13.92 12.16 -11.23
CA ASP A 562 -15.13 12.89 -11.64
C ASP A 562 -14.68 14.16 -12.36
N ASP A 563 -15.15 14.40 -13.59
CA ASP A 563 -14.62 15.48 -14.44
C ASP A 563 -14.79 16.90 -13.86
N THR A 564 -15.83 17.13 -13.06
CA THR A 564 -16.05 18.44 -12.39
C THR A 564 -15.06 18.72 -11.26
N ALA A 565 -14.34 17.71 -10.76
CA ALA A 565 -13.28 17.91 -9.78
C ALA A 565 -12.01 18.50 -10.39
N VAL A 566 -11.80 18.35 -11.70
CA VAL A 566 -10.57 18.76 -12.40
C VAL A 566 -10.41 20.28 -12.34
N GLU A 567 -11.44 21.06 -12.66
CA GLU A 567 -11.37 22.53 -12.61
C GLU A 567 -11.11 23.07 -11.19
N THR A 568 -11.72 22.45 -10.17
CA THR A 568 -11.50 22.86 -8.77
C THR A 568 -10.11 22.45 -8.26
N ALA A 569 -9.55 21.34 -8.75
CA ALA A 569 -8.20 20.90 -8.43
C ALA A 569 -7.12 21.70 -9.16
N LEU A 570 -7.42 22.26 -10.34
CA LEU A 570 -6.57 23.23 -11.03
C LEU A 570 -6.48 24.54 -10.23
N ALA A 571 -7.60 25.05 -9.71
CA ALA A 571 -7.64 26.27 -8.90
C ALA A 571 -7.05 26.15 -7.47
N LEU A 572 -6.68 24.95 -7.01
CA LEU A 572 -6.14 24.71 -5.66
C LEU A 572 -4.70 24.18 -5.64
N ALA A 573 -4.05 24.06 -6.81
CA ALA A 573 -2.69 23.54 -6.96
C ALA A 573 -1.62 24.64 -7.03
N ASP A 574 -1.86 25.74 -6.31
CA ASP A 574 -1.06 26.98 -6.32
C ASP A 574 0.14 26.95 -5.35
N ASN A 575 0.29 25.88 -4.56
CA ASN A 575 1.33 25.75 -3.53
C ASN A 575 2.70 25.27 -4.06
N GLY A 576 3.10 25.65 -5.29
CA GLY A 576 4.49 25.54 -5.79
C GLY A 576 5.20 24.17 -5.80
N ARG A 577 4.55 23.07 -5.41
CA ARG A 577 5.15 21.73 -5.31
C ARG A 577 5.01 20.94 -6.62
N ASP A 578 6.06 20.21 -6.97
CA ASP A 578 6.06 19.25 -8.08
C ASP A 578 4.94 18.22 -7.91
N ARG A 579 4.18 17.92 -8.98
CA ARG A 579 3.14 16.86 -8.98
C ARG A 579 3.72 15.47 -9.25
N ASN A 580 4.95 15.25 -8.83
CA ASN A 580 5.72 14.02 -9.04
C ASN A 580 5.62 13.14 -7.78
N PRO A 581 5.55 11.79 -7.90
CA PRO A 581 5.34 11.03 -9.13
C PRO A 581 3.94 11.21 -9.73
N LEU A 582 3.86 11.28 -11.06
CA LEU A 582 2.61 11.51 -11.79
C LEU A 582 2.10 10.22 -12.43
N ALA A 583 1.07 9.62 -11.86
CA ALA A 583 0.40 8.45 -12.43
C ALA A 583 -0.33 8.80 -13.75
N PRO A 584 -0.42 7.86 -14.72
CA PRO A 584 -1.15 8.09 -15.97
C PRO A 584 -2.65 8.32 -15.70
N CYS A 585 -3.24 9.30 -16.37
CA CYS A 585 -4.70 9.51 -16.31
C CYS A 585 -5.46 8.34 -16.95
N GLY A 586 -6.78 8.22 -16.71
CA GLY A 586 -7.59 7.10 -17.22
C GLY A 586 -7.42 6.82 -18.72
N ALA A 587 -7.52 7.86 -19.55
CA ALA A 587 -7.33 7.73 -21.00
C ALA A 587 -5.89 7.33 -21.41
N CYS A 588 -4.87 7.79 -20.68
CA CYS A 588 -3.50 7.31 -20.90
C CYS A 588 -3.36 5.85 -20.47
N LYS A 589 -3.91 5.48 -19.32
CA LYS A 589 -3.86 4.10 -18.81
C LYS A 589 -4.47 3.12 -19.82
N GLU A 590 -5.61 3.42 -20.43
CA GLU A 590 -6.18 2.57 -21.48
C GLU A 590 -5.25 2.36 -22.68
N TRP A 591 -4.56 3.41 -23.14
CA TRP A 591 -3.59 3.31 -24.23
C TRP A 591 -2.37 2.46 -23.81
N LEU A 592 -1.88 2.65 -22.59
CA LEU A 592 -0.70 1.97 -22.08
C LEU A 592 -0.98 0.49 -21.77
N VAL A 593 -2.16 0.15 -21.25
CA VAL A 593 -2.66 -1.24 -21.13
C VAL A 593 -2.70 -1.88 -22.52
N LYS A 594 -3.31 -1.23 -23.51
CA LYS A 594 -3.33 -1.75 -24.88
C LYS A 594 -1.93 -1.91 -25.47
N ILE A 595 -0.96 -1.06 -25.15
CA ILE A 595 0.44 -1.30 -25.57
C ILE A 595 1.01 -2.54 -24.87
N ALA A 596 0.77 -2.69 -23.57
CA ALA A 596 1.24 -3.81 -22.75
C ALA A 596 0.63 -5.17 -23.12
N GLU A 597 -0.64 -5.23 -23.56
CA GLU A 597 -1.26 -6.46 -24.13
C GLU A 597 -0.40 -7.11 -25.22
N ALA A 598 0.24 -6.28 -26.06
CA ALA A 598 1.11 -6.72 -27.15
C ALA A 598 2.61 -6.62 -26.80
N ASN A 599 2.94 -6.15 -25.60
CA ASN A 599 4.28 -6.12 -25.03
C ASN A 599 4.24 -6.21 -23.50
N PRO A 600 4.16 -7.41 -22.90
CA PRO A 600 4.13 -7.55 -21.44
C PRO A 600 5.38 -7.00 -20.71
N ALA A 601 6.48 -6.77 -21.44
CA ALA A 601 7.69 -6.15 -20.92
C ALA A 601 7.66 -4.60 -20.99
N PHE A 602 6.55 -3.99 -21.43
CA PHE A 602 6.40 -2.54 -21.48
C PHE A 602 6.34 -1.93 -20.08
N ARG A 603 7.12 -0.87 -19.85
CA ARG A 603 7.29 -0.24 -18.53
C ARG A 603 6.93 1.24 -18.56
N VAL A 604 6.29 1.70 -17.49
CA VAL A 604 6.00 3.11 -17.24
C VAL A 604 6.90 3.60 -16.11
N VAL A 605 7.62 4.69 -16.36
CA VAL A 605 8.54 5.31 -15.42
C VAL A 605 7.95 6.64 -14.96
N THR A 606 7.90 6.83 -13.65
CA THR A 606 7.57 8.13 -13.05
C THR A 606 8.72 8.55 -12.13
N PHE A 607 8.89 9.85 -11.96
CA PHE A 607 10.02 10.41 -11.22
C PHE A 607 9.57 10.86 -9.83
N GLU A 608 10.47 10.80 -8.84
CA GLU A 608 10.21 11.35 -7.51
C GLU A 608 10.03 12.89 -7.54
N ASN A 609 10.81 13.57 -8.39
CA ASN A 609 10.84 15.04 -8.50
C ASN A 609 11.45 15.49 -9.83
N SER A 610 11.34 16.79 -10.14
CA SER A 610 11.91 17.45 -11.33
C SER A 610 13.40 17.21 -11.55
N ARG A 611 14.19 16.85 -10.52
CA ARG A 611 15.64 16.58 -10.69
C ARG A 611 15.91 15.22 -11.34
N CYS A 612 14.92 14.33 -11.42
CA CYS A 612 15.04 12.99 -12.00
C CYS A 612 16.17 12.15 -11.37
N ARG A 613 16.34 12.24 -10.05
CA ARG A 613 17.36 11.46 -9.30
C ARG A 613 16.91 10.04 -8.99
N SER A 614 15.61 9.86 -8.74
CA SER A 614 15.00 8.60 -8.32
C SER A 614 13.73 8.37 -9.14
N VAL A 615 13.42 7.11 -9.41
CA VAL A 615 12.32 6.69 -10.29
C VAL A 615 11.52 5.52 -9.72
N TYR A 616 10.22 5.51 -10.03
CA TYR A 616 9.33 4.37 -9.85
C TYR A 616 9.12 3.72 -11.21
N VAL A 617 9.36 2.41 -11.31
CA VAL A 617 9.21 1.64 -12.56
C VAL A 617 8.06 0.67 -12.41
N SER A 618 6.93 0.97 -13.05
CA SER A 618 5.72 0.15 -13.01
C SER A 618 5.54 -0.63 -14.32
N GLN A 619 5.29 -1.94 -14.23
CA GLN A 619 4.66 -2.66 -15.33
C GLN A 619 3.15 -2.39 -15.28
N ILE A 620 2.56 -2.05 -16.42
CA ILE A 620 1.11 -1.93 -16.54
C ILE A 620 0.57 -3.25 -17.07
N MET A 621 -0.26 -3.90 -16.25
CA MET A 621 -1.12 -5.02 -16.61
C MET A 621 -2.58 -4.59 -16.47
#